data_AF-A0A7V9L5L3-F1
#
_entry.id   AF-A0A7V9L5L3-F1
#
_cell.length_a   1.000
_cell.length_b   1.000
_cell.length_c   1.000
_cell.angle_alpha   90.00
_cell.angle_beta   90.00
_cell.angle_gamma   90.00
#
_symmetry.space_group_name_H-M   'P 1'
#
loop_
_entity.id
_entity.type
_entity.pdbx_description
1 polymer ?
#
loop_
_entity_poly.entity_id
_entity_poly.type
_entity_poly.pdbx_seq_one_letter_code
_entity_poly.pdbx_strand_id
1 'polypeptide(L)'
;LRQLVTPERTRAIAELSDLQQSGDPAETARVVNQLVEARLLVVQTREGGSSVELVHESLITSWPTLRRWLDDDAEDAQFRAQLAVAAKQWDAKARPAGLLWRGEAVDEARRWFDAQPRELAPRDRAFLDAAFTLARRGKRLRVIALAVTFSLLAAIAVILSVSYMRLSAEQAKTEEARVTAEFQRDRAVAAEHQRTAAQSETSAAVRGMTQAENDRRAAEAARRRAQGLADEKDLTIQEKNDLLEKEKAEALRNATEARAAQKEAERATQDAKRIAEKLELNRKELEVKLAAEKKLREEAEKRGKGLSKELK
;
A
#
# COMPACT_ATOMS: atom_id res chain seq x y z
N LEU A 1 -44.33 -55.07 61.97
CA LEU A 1 -44.71 -54.00 62.92
C LEU A 1 -45.20 -52.73 62.25
N ARG A 2 -44.53 -52.21 61.20
CA ARG A 2 -44.96 -50.99 60.48
C ARG A 2 -46.37 -51.08 59.87
N GLN A 3 -46.74 -52.25 59.33
CA GLN A 3 -48.08 -52.51 58.78
C GLN A 3 -49.20 -52.55 59.85
N LEU A 4 -48.87 -52.50 61.14
CA LEU A 4 -49.82 -52.54 62.27
C LEU A 4 -50.08 -51.15 62.87
N VAL A 5 -49.56 -50.09 62.25
CA VAL A 5 -49.70 -48.70 62.67
C VAL A 5 -50.19 -47.88 61.49
N THR A 6 -51.22 -47.06 61.70
CA THR A 6 -51.74 -46.12 60.71
C THR A 6 -50.81 -44.91 60.55
N PRO A 7 -50.91 -44.14 59.44
CA PRO A 7 -50.20 -42.87 59.28
C PRO A 7 -50.48 -41.87 60.42
N GLU A 8 -51.68 -41.93 61.02
CA GLU A 8 -52.09 -41.12 62.16
C GLU A 8 -51.51 -41.60 63.50
N ARG A 9 -50.60 -42.59 63.48
CA ARG A 9 -49.97 -43.23 64.66
C ARG A 9 -50.96 -43.94 65.57
N THR A 10 -52.00 -44.53 64.99
CA THR A 10 -52.98 -45.35 65.70
C THR A 10 -52.83 -46.83 65.35
N ARG A 11 -53.45 -47.72 66.13
CA ARG A 11 -53.41 -49.17 65.86
C ARG A 11 -54.13 -49.52 64.55
N ALA A 12 -53.52 -50.38 63.74
CA ALA A 12 -54.13 -50.96 62.56
C ALA A 12 -54.22 -52.49 62.70
N ILE A 13 -55.26 -53.06 62.09
CA ILE A 13 -55.43 -54.52 61.97
C ILE A 13 -54.83 -54.92 60.62
N ALA A 14 -53.92 -55.90 60.62
CA ALA A 14 -53.38 -56.49 59.40
C ALA A 14 -53.67 -57.99 59.36
N GLU A 15 -53.91 -58.54 58.16
CA GLU A 15 -54.04 -59.98 57.96
C GLU A 15 -52.66 -60.64 58.04
N LEU A 16 -52.57 -61.77 58.75
CA LEU A 16 -51.31 -62.51 58.91
C LEU A 16 -50.77 -62.98 57.55
N SER A 17 -51.67 -63.32 56.62
CA SER A 17 -51.32 -63.72 55.25
C SER A 17 -50.64 -62.61 54.46
N ASP A 18 -50.98 -61.35 54.70
CA ASP A 18 -50.37 -60.21 54.00
C ASP A 18 -48.98 -59.91 54.55
N LEU A 19 -48.80 -60.07 55.87
CA LEU A 19 -47.49 -59.96 56.51
C LEU A 19 -46.52 -61.03 55.97
N GLN A 20 -47.00 -62.28 55.83
CA GLN A 20 -46.21 -63.40 55.31
C GLN A 20 -45.86 -63.27 53.82
N GLN A 21 -46.65 -62.55 53.03
CA GLN A 21 -46.32 -62.27 51.62
C GLN A 21 -45.20 -61.24 51.46
N SER A 22 -44.99 -60.39 52.47
CA SER A 22 -43.98 -59.32 52.44
C SER A 22 -42.56 -59.75 52.87
N GLY A 23 -42.34 -61.04 53.19
CA GLY A 23 -41.06 -61.57 53.64
C GLY A 23 -41.01 -63.11 53.61
N ASP A 24 -40.03 -63.72 54.30
CA ASP A 24 -40.04 -65.18 54.50
C ASP A 24 -41.20 -65.57 55.43
N PRO A 25 -42.16 -66.41 54.98
CA PRO A 25 -43.30 -66.82 55.80
C PRO A 25 -42.90 -67.50 57.12
N ALA A 26 -41.80 -68.26 57.13
CA ALA A 26 -41.35 -69.02 58.31
C ALA A 26 -40.67 -68.11 59.34
N GLU A 27 -39.89 -67.14 58.88
CA GLU A 27 -39.31 -66.11 59.74
C GLU A 27 -40.41 -65.19 60.31
N THR A 28 -41.34 -64.76 59.47
CA THR A 28 -42.46 -63.88 59.86
C THR A 28 -43.31 -64.54 60.95
N ALA A 29 -43.67 -65.82 60.79
CA ALA A 29 -44.43 -66.56 61.80
C ALA A 29 -43.69 -66.67 63.14
N ARG A 30 -42.37 -66.91 63.11
CA ARG A 30 -41.54 -66.97 64.34
C ARG A 30 -41.51 -65.62 65.06
N VAL A 31 -41.30 -64.53 64.34
CA VAL A 31 -41.27 -63.18 64.91
C VAL A 31 -42.64 -62.80 65.48
N VAL A 32 -43.73 -63.10 64.77
CA VAL A 32 -45.09 -62.86 65.27
C VAL A 32 -45.33 -63.62 66.58
N ASN A 33 -45.00 -64.91 66.63
CA ASN A 33 -45.16 -65.72 67.85
C ASN A 33 -44.36 -65.15 69.04
N GLN A 34 -43.10 -64.76 68.81
CA GLN A 34 -42.28 -64.16 69.87
C GLN A 34 -42.85 -62.83 70.39
N LEU A 35 -43.42 -62.01 69.51
CA LEU A 35 -44.06 -60.75 69.88
C LEU A 35 -45.41 -60.95 70.58
N VAL A 36 -46.12 -62.04 70.28
CA VAL A 36 -47.33 -62.46 71.01
C VAL A 36 -46.97 -62.96 72.40
N GLU A 37 -45.93 -63.79 72.53
CA GLU A 37 -45.40 -64.27 73.83
C GLU A 37 -44.97 -63.10 74.72
N ALA A 38 -44.35 -62.07 74.13
CA ALA A 38 -43.98 -60.83 74.81
C ALA A 38 -45.17 -59.88 75.09
N ARG A 39 -46.41 -60.28 74.74
CA ARG A 39 -47.65 -59.47 74.88
C ARG A 39 -47.61 -58.12 74.17
N LEU A 40 -46.88 -58.04 73.06
CA LEU A 40 -46.83 -56.85 72.20
C LEU A 40 -47.85 -56.91 71.06
N LEU A 41 -48.17 -58.13 70.60
CA LEU A 41 -49.19 -58.39 69.57
C LEU A 41 -50.29 -59.30 70.10
N VAL A 42 -51.49 -59.14 69.56
CA VAL A 42 -52.60 -60.07 69.70
C VAL A 42 -52.95 -60.63 68.32
N VAL A 43 -53.18 -61.94 68.26
CA VAL A 43 -53.65 -62.62 67.05
C VAL A 43 -55.10 -63.02 67.27
N GLN A 44 -55.98 -62.61 66.35
CA GLN A 44 -57.39 -63.01 66.36
C GLN A 44 -57.65 -63.93 65.17
N THR A 45 -58.02 -65.18 65.45
CA THR A 45 -58.42 -66.14 64.42
C THR A 45 -59.94 -66.10 64.26
N ARG A 46 -60.43 -65.88 63.03
CA ARG A 46 -61.84 -65.96 62.63
C ARG A 46 -62.00 -66.95 61.47
N GLU A 47 -63.22 -67.36 61.17
CA GLU A 47 -63.54 -68.35 60.11
C GLU A 47 -63.06 -67.97 58.69
N GLY A 48 -62.55 -66.74 58.48
CA GLY A 48 -61.98 -66.28 57.22
C GLY A 48 -60.48 -65.90 57.23
N GLY A 49 -59.75 -66.10 58.34
CA GLY A 49 -58.34 -65.70 58.44
C GLY A 49 -57.85 -65.45 59.87
N SER A 50 -56.55 -65.18 60.01
CA SER A 50 -55.95 -64.72 61.28
C SER A 50 -55.44 -63.30 61.12
N SER A 51 -55.93 -62.38 61.94
CA SER A 51 -55.47 -60.99 61.95
C SER A 51 -54.54 -60.72 63.14
N VAL A 52 -53.64 -59.77 62.96
CA VAL A 52 -52.65 -59.35 63.95
C VAL A 52 -52.87 -57.88 64.28
N GLU A 53 -52.83 -57.53 65.56
CA GLU A 53 -52.99 -56.16 66.05
C GLU A 53 -52.01 -55.89 67.22
N LEU A 54 -51.61 -54.63 67.41
CA LEU A 54 -50.87 -54.18 68.60
C LEU A 54 -51.76 -54.26 69.86
N VAL A 55 -51.23 -54.78 70.97
CA VAL A 55 -51.99 -54.93 72.22
C VAL A 55 -52.38 -53.58 72.83
N HIS A 56 -51.47 -52.61 72.80
CA HIS A 56 -51.69 -51.26 73.34
C HIS A 56 -51.14 -50.19 72.40
N GLU A 57 -51.92 -49.12 72.18
CA GLU A 57 -51.52 -47.96 71.39
C GLU A 57 -50.36 -47.18 72.03
N SER A 58 -50.20 -47.28 73.36
CA SER A 58 -49.06 -46.71 74.09
C SER A 58 -47.71 -47.25 73.63
N LEU A 59 -47.65 -48.44 73.01
CA LEU A 59 -46.41 -49.00 72.46
C LEU A 59 -45.87 -48.16 71.30
N ILE A 60 -46.73 -47.47 70.56
CA ILE A 60 -46.35 -46.61 69.43
C ILE A 60 -45.57 -45.38 69.92
N THR A 61 -45.93 -44.85 71.08
CA THR A 61 -45.29 -43.65 71.65
C THR A 61 -44.13 -43.98 72.60
N SER A 62 -44.22 -45.07 73.36
CA SER A 62 -43.27 -45.43 74.42
C SER A 62 -42.09 -46.29 73.96
N TRP A 63 -42.15 -46.92 72.79
CA TRP A 63 -41.06 -47.73 72.25
C TRP A 63 -40.18 -46.91 71.28
N PRO A 64 -38.98 -46.45 71.71
CA PRO A 64 -38.20 -45.50 70.92
C PRO A 64 -37.75 -46.04 69.57
N THR A 65 -37.47 -47.35 69.49
CA THR A 65 -37.07 -48.03 68.25
C THR A 65 -38.21 -48.08 67.24
N LEU A 66 -39.43 -48.44 67.69
CA LEU A 66 -40.62 -48.44 66.83
C LEU A 66 -40.94 -47.02 66.36
N ARG A 67 -40.89 -46.04 67.26
CA ARG A 67 -41.10 -44.64 66.92
C ARG A 67 -40.10 -44.17 65.87
N ARG A 68 -38.81 -44.43 66.06
CA ARG A 68 -37.77 -44.07 65.06
C ARG A 68 -38.06 -44.73 63.71
N TRP A 69 -38.42 -46.02 63.70
CA TRP A 69 -38.75 -46.71 62.46
C TRP A 69 -40.02 -46.21 61.76
N LEU A 70 -40.96 -45.64 62.51
CA LEU A 70 -42.16 -44.99 61.95
C LEU A 70 -41.84 -43.58 61.46
N ASP A 71 -40.96 -42.86 62.16
CA ASP A 71 -40.49 -41.52 61.79
C ASP A 71 -39.65 -41.59 60.51
N ASP A 72 -38.72 -42.55 60.40
CA ASP A 72 -37.85 -42.77 59.24
C ASP A 72 -38.65 -43.12 57.96
N ASP A 73 -39.87 -43.64 58.10
CA ASP A 73 -40.71 -44.12 57.01
C ASP A 73 -41.94 -43.23 56.75
N ALA A 74 -42.14 -42.15 57.51
CA ALA A 74 -43.36 -41.34 57.45
C ALA A 74 -43.55 -40.67 56.07
N GLU A 75 -42.48 -40.09 55.51
CA GLU A 75 -42.49 -39.49 54.17
C GLU A 75 -42.77 -40.56 53.10
N ASP A 76 -42.23 -41.77 53.28
CA ASP A 76 -42.45 -42.90 52.36
C ASP A 76 -43.91 -43.35 52.36
N ALA A 77 -44.47 -43.54 53.55
CA ALA A 77 -45.85 -43.96 53.74
C ALA A 77 -46.82 -42.92 53.19
N GLN A 78 -46.55 -41.64 53.43
CA GLN A 78 -47.35 -40.54 52.89
C GLN A 78 -47.31 -40.53 51.35
N PHE A 79 -46.14 -40.70 50.75
CA PHE A 79 -46.01 -40.75 49.29
C PHE A 79 -46.75 -41.95 48.69
N ARG A 80 -46.62 -43.14 49.30
CA ARG A 80 -47.36 -44.36 48.89
C ARG A 80 -48.87 -44.16 48.96
N ALA A 81 -49.37 -43.53 50.02
CA ALA A 81 -50.78 -43.24 50.16
C ALA A 81 -51.28 -42.30 49.05
N GLN A 82 -50.52 -41.23 48.75
CA GLN A 82 -50.85 -40.32 47.64
C GLN A 82 -50.84 -41.03 46.28
N LEU A 83 -49.83 -41.87 46.04
CA LEU A 83 -49.73 -42.68 44.82
C LEU A 83 -50.93 -43.63 44.69
N ALA A 84 -51.28 -44.35 45.75
CA ALA A 84 -52.40 -45.29 45.74
C ALA A 84 -53.74 -44.59 45.43
N VAL A 85 -53.96 -43.40 46.00
CA VAL A 85 -55.16 -42.59 45.71
C VAL A 85 -55.17 -42.13 44.26
N ALA A 86 -54.07 -41.58 43.76
CA ALA A 86 -53.97 -41.10 42.38
C ALA A 86 -54.13 -42.26 41.36
N ALA A 87 -53.46 -43.38 41.59
CA ALA A 87 -53.53 -44.57 40.76
C ALA A 87 -54.94 -45.17 40.75
N LYS A 88 -55.62 -45.23 41.91
CA LYS A 88 -57.02 -45.69 42.00
C LYS A 88 -57.96 -44.80 41.19
N GLN A 89 -57.83 -43.47 41.30
CA GLN A 89 -58.67 -42.54 40.53
C GLN A 89 -58.40 -42.61 39.03
N TRP A 90 -57.14 -42.73 38.63
CA TRP A 90 -56.73 -42.88 37.23
C TRP A 90 -57.27 -44.17 36.63
N ASP A 91 -57.13 -45.29 37.31
CA ASP A 91 -57.61 -46.60 36.85
C ASP A 91 -59.15 -46.63 36.78
N ALA A 92 -59.84 -46.09 37.80
CA ALA A 92 -61.30 -45.97 37.82
C ALA A 92 -61.88 -45.12 36.68
N LYS A 93 -61.10 -44.17 36.14
CA LYS A 93 -61.50 -43.31 35.02
C LYS A 93 -60.99 -43.80 33.66
N ALA A 94 -60.61 -45.07 33.54
CA ALA A 94 -60.08 -45.68 32.33
C ALA A 94 -58.75 -45.06 31.85
N ARG A 95 -57.88 -44.70 32.81
CA ARG A 95 -56.48 -44.33 32.58
C ARG A 95 -56.22 -43.09 31.71
N PRO A 96 -56.90 -41.94 31.93
CA PRO A 96 -56.72 -40.76 31.09
C PRO A 96 -55.36 -40.08 31.36
N ALA A 97 -54.72 -39.59 30.30
CA ALA A 97 -53.43 -38.88 30.41
C ALA A 97 -53.50 -37.58 31.23
N GLY A 98 -54.70 -37.00 31.41
CA GLY A 98 -54.95 -35.78 32.17
C GLY A 98 -54.82 -35.94 33.69
N LEU A 99 -54.91 -37.17 34.22
CA LEU A 99 -54.78 -37.45 35.66
C LEU A 99 -53.40 -37.95 36.06
N LEU A 100 -52.51 -38.16 35.10
CA LEU A 100 -51.13 -38.52 35.37
C LEU A 100 -50.40 -37.31 35.99
N TRP A 101 -49.53 -37.58 36.96
CA TRP A 101 -48.64 -36.56 37.51
C TRP A 101 -47.72 -35.97 36.43
N ARG A 102 -47.48 -34.66 36.52
CA ARG A 102 -46.69 -33.86 35.57
C ARG A 102 -45.85 -32.84 36.31
N GLY A 103 -44.83 -32.31 35.63
CA GLY A 103 -43.95 -31.29 36.20
C GLY A 103 -43.24 -31.81 37.44
N GLU A 104 -43.18 -31.00 38.50
CA GLU A 104 -42.44 -31.33 39.72
C GLU A 104 -42.88 -32.65 40.37
N ALA A 105 -44.18 -32.95 40.39
CA ALA A 105 -44.71 -34.19 40.98
C ALA A 105 -44.17 -35.47 40.32
N VAL A 106 -43.87 -35.44 39.00
CA VAL A 106 -43.29 -36.60 38.32
C VAL A 106 -41.79 -36.72 38.58
N ASP A 107 -41.11 -35.59 38.80
CA ASP A 107 -39.69 -35.57 39.15
C ASP A 107 -39.49 -36.03 40.61
N GLU A 108 -40.42 -35.66 41.51
CA GLU A 108 -40.49 -36.17 42.88
C GLU A 108 -40.77 -37.69 42.91
N ALA A 109 -41.80 -38.14 42.18
CA ALA A 109 -42.10 -39.56 42.05
C ALA A 109 -40.92 -40.37 41.50
N ARG A 110 -40.14 -39.76 40.60
CA ARG A 110 -38.92 -40.38 40.07
C ARG A 110 -37.85 -40.50 41.15
N ARG A 111 -37.56 -39.45 41.91
CA ARG A 111 -36.61 -39.51 43.03
C ARG A 111 -37.02 -40.56 44.05
N TRP A 112 -38.30 -40.56 44.42
CA TRP A 112 -38.86 -41.51 45.38
C TRP A 112 -38.77 -42.98 44.91
N PHE A 113 -39.03 -43.23 43.63
CA PHE A 113 -38.95 -44.56 43.01
C PHE A 113 -37.51 -45.03 42.80
N ASP A 114 -36.60 -44.13 42.40
CA ASP A 114 -35.20 -44.46 42.12
C ASP A 114 -34.37 -44.64 43.43
N ALA A 115 -34.85 -44.14 44.58
CA ALA A 115 -34.13 -44.20 45.86
C ALA A 115 -33.97 -45.63 46.44
N GLN A 116 -34.92 -46.54 46.19
CA GLN A 116 -34.85 -47.91 46.68
C GLN A 116 -35.68 -48.84 45.78
N PRO A 117 -35.29 -50.12 45.60
CA PRO A 117 -36.18 -51.12 45.01
C PRO A 117 -37.45 -51.28 45.86
N ARG A 118 -38.62 -51.10 45.24
CA ARG A 118 -39.92 -51.14 45.93
C ARG A 118 -40.87 -52.12 45.26
N GLU A 119 -41.48 -52.96 46.09
CA GLU A 119 -42.69 -53.68 45.72
C GLU A 119 -43.88 -52.72 45.74
N LEU A 120 -44.59 -52.67 44.62
CA LEU A 120 -45.74 -51.82 44.39
C LEU A 120 -46.86 -52.69 43.84
N ALA A 121 -48.09 -52.36 44.20
CA ALA A 121 -49.26 -52.97 43.56
C ALA A 121 -49.19 -52.75 42.04
N PRO A 122 -49.63 -53.72 41.20
CA PRO A 122 -49.55 -53.61 39.75
C PRO A 122 -50.17 -52.33 39.17
N ARG A 123 -51.28 -51.87 39.78
CA ARG A 123 -51.96 -50.61 39.40
C ARG A 123 -51.08 -49.39 39.64
N ASP A 124 -50.45 -49.31 40.81
CA ASP A 124 -49.66 -48.16 41.23
C ASP A 124 -48.36 -48.06 40.40
N ARG A 125 -47.76 -49.22 40.08
CA ARG A 125 -46.65 -49.32 39.12
C ARG A 125 -47.07 -48.83 37.73
N ALA A 126 -48.22 -49.30 37.22
CA ALA A 126 -48.72 -48.87 35.91
C ALA A 126 -48.97 -47.35 35.82
N PHE A 127 -49.44 -46.74 36.91
CA PHE A 127 -49.61 -45.29 37.01
C PHE A 127 -48.26 -44.55 36.89
N LEU A 128 -47.25 -44.97 37.66
CA LEU A 128 -45.92 -44.36 37.60
C LEU A 128 -45.27 -44.51 36.21
N ASP A 129 -45.35 -45.70 35.61
CA ASP A 129 -44.80 -45.95 34.28
C ASP A 129 -45.44 -45.05 33.21
N ALA A 130 -46.77 -44.87 33.29
CA ALA A 130 -47.50 -43.97 32.41
C ALA A 130 -47.07 -42.50 32.62
N ALA A 131 -46.97 -42.04 33.87
CA ALA A 131 -46.53 -40.70 34.21
C ALA A 131 -45.09 -40.43 33.72
N PHE A 132 -44.17 -41.38 33.94
CA PHE A 132 -42.78 -41.30 33.48
C PHE A 132 -42.67 -41.27 31.95
N THR A 133 -43.47 -42.09 31.26
CA THR A 133 -43.50 -42.12 29.80
C THR A 133 -43.99 -40.79 29.23
N LEU A 134 -45.05 -40.22 29.81
CA LEU A 134 -45.58 -38.92 29.40
C LEU A 134 -44.55 -37.80 29.61
N ALA A 135 -43.88 -37.79 30.76
CA ALA A 135 -42.84 -36.80 31.06
C ALA A 135 -41.65 -36.87 30.08
N ARG A 136 -41.20 -38.08 29.72
CA ARG A 136 -40.12 -38.29 28.73
C ARG A 136 -40.51 -37.75 27.35
N ARG A 137 -41.75 -37.97 26.90
CA ARG A 137 -42.25 -37.44 25.62
C ARG A 137 -42.22 -35.90 25.60
N GLY A 138 -42.70 -35.26 26.66
CA GLY A 138 -42.67 -33.79 26.78
C GLY A 138 -41.26 -33.20 26.76
N LYS A 139 -40.32 -33.79 27.51
CA LYS A 139 -38.91 -33.34 27.53
C LYS A 139 -38.27 -33.49 26.13
N ARG A 140 -38.49 -34.62 25.44
CA ARG A 140 -37.97 -34.85 24.07
C ARG A 140 -38.49 -33.83 23.06
N LEU A 141 -39.79 -33.56 23.05
CA LEU A 141 -40.38 -32.59 22.13
C LEU A 141 -39.83 -31.18 22.35
N ARG A 142 -39.63 -30.77 23.61
CA ARG A 142 -39.01 -29.47 23.93
C ARG A 142 -37.57 -29.39 23.45
N VAL A 143 -36.77 -30.43 23.67
CA VAL A 143 -35.37 -30.48 23.22
C VAL A 143 -35.29 -30.44 21.70
N ILE A 144 -36.15 -31.19 21.00
CA ILE A 144 -36.21 -31.17 19.52
C ILE A 144 -36.62 -29.78 19.03
N ALA A 145 -37.65 -29.17 19.62
CA ALA A 145 -38.09 -27.82 19.25
C ALA A 145 -36.96 -26.80 19.43
N LEU A 146 -36.23 -26.84 20.54
CA LEU A 146 -35.07 -25.97 20.79
C LEU A 146 -33.91 -26.25 19.82
N ALA A 147 -33.64 -27.51 19.49
CA ALA A 147 -32.62 -27.86 18.52
C ALA A 147 -32.98 -27.35 17.11
N VAL A 148 -34.26 -27.45 16.71
CA VAL A 148 -34.76 -26.95 15.43
C VAL A 148 -34.68 -25.42 15.39
N THR A 149 -35.12 -24.72 16.43
CA THR A 149 -35.04 -23.25 16.46
C THR A 149 -33.59 -22.76 16.42
N PHE A 150 -32.68 -23.39 17.17
CA PHE A 150 -31.26 -23.04 17.13
C PHE A 150 -30.64 -23.33 15.76
N SER A 151 -31.00 -24.45 15.14
CA SER A 151 -30.53 -24.79 13.78
C SER A 151 -31.01 -23.78 12.73
N LEU A 152 -32.26 -23.32 12.83
CA LEU A 152 -32.80 -22.27 11.94
C LEU A 152 -32.07 -20.93 12.14
N LEU A 153 -31.84 -20.52 13.38
CA LEU A 153 -31.09 -19.30 13.68
C LEU A 153 -29.65 -19.36 13.15
N ALA A 154 -28.98 -20.50 13.31
CA ALA A 154 -27.65 -20.73 12.77
C ALA A 154 -27.64 -20.65 11.24
N ALA A 155 -28.63 -21.26 10.57
CA ALA A 155 -28.76 -21.18 9.11
C ALA A 155 -28.96 -19.73 8.63
N ILE A 156 -29.82 -18.94 9.32
CA ILE A 156 -30.02 -17.52 9.02
C ILE A 156 -28.71 -16.73 9.22
N ALA A 157 -27.98 -16.98 10.31
CA ALA A 157 -26.71 -16.32 10.56
C ALA A 157 -25.66 -16.62 9.48
N VAL A 158 -25.58 -17.87 9.00
CA VAL A 158 -24.72 -18.26 7.87
C VAL A 158 -25.12 -17.54 6.58
N ILE A 159 -26.42 -17.50 6.26
CA ILE A 159 -26.93 -16.79 5.08
C ILE A 159 -26.55 -15.31 5.15
N LEU A 160 -26.79 -14.64 6.27
CA LEU A 160 -26.43 -13.24 6.47
C LEU A 160 -24.91 -13.05 6.35
N SER A 161 -24.11 -13.91 6.97
CA SER A 161 -22.64 -13.85 6.89
C SER A 161 -22.14 -13.96 5.45
N VAL A 162 -22.66 -14.92 4.67
CA VAL A 162 -22.31 -15.06 3.25
C VAL A 162 -22.76 -13.85 2.45
N SER A 163 -23.93 -13.28 2.76
CA SER A 163 -24.46 -12.07 2.12
C SER A 163 -23.55 -10.87 2.35
N TYR A 164 -23.10 -10.66 3.61
CA TYR A 164 -22.14 -9.63 3.97
C TYR A 164 -20.79 -9.83 3.27
N MET A 165 -20.27 -11.06 3.21
CA MET A 165 -19.02 -11.35 2.49
C MET A 165 -19.13 -11.02 1.00
N ARG A 166 -20.24 -11.36 0.35
CA ARG A 166 -20.46 -11.02 -1.07
C ARG A 166 -20.48 -9.51 -1.30
N LEU A 167 -21.18 -8.76 -0.45
CA LEU A 167 -21.23 -7.31 -0.53
C LEU A 167 -19.84 -6.68 -0.32
N SER A 168 -19.06 -7.19 0.64
CA SER A 168 -17.69 -6.71 0.88
C SER A 168 -16.74 -7.02 -0.29
N ALA A 169 -16.92 -8.16 -0.95
CA ALA A 169 -16.11 -8.57 -2.09
C ALA A 169 -16.37 -7.69 -3.33
N GLU A 170 -17.60 -7.18 -3.50
CA GLU A 170 -17.90 -6.20 -4.57
C GLU A 170 -17.15 -4.89 -4.35
N GLN A 171 -17.10 -4.39 -3.10
CA GLN A 171 -16.37 -3.16 -2.78
C GLN A 171 -14.86 -3.32 -2.99
N ALA A 172 -14.29 -4.47 -2.61
CA ALA A 172 -12.88 -4.76 -2.83
C ALA A 172 -12.51 -4.75 -4.32
N LYS A 173 -13.38 -5.29 -5.19
CA LYS A 173 -13.18 -5.28 -6.64
C LYS A 173 -13.26 -3.87 -7.22
N THR A 174 -14.15 -3.01 -6.72
CA THR A 174 -14.23 -1.62 -7.20
C THR A 174 -12.98 -0.83 -6.85
N GLU A 175 -12.38 -1.10 -5.69
CA GLU A 175 -11.18 -0.39 -5.27
C GLU A 175 -9.93 -0.88 -6.03
N GLU A 176 -9.78 -2.20 -6.23
CA GLU A 176 -8.73 -2.73 -7.11
C GLU A 176 -8.86 -2.18 -8.54
N ALA A 177 -10.08 -2.13 -9.08
CA ALA A 177 -10.32 -1.58 -10.41
C ALA A 177 -9.94 -0.09 -10.49
N ARG A 178 -10.18 0.69 -9.43
CA ARG A 178 -9.79 2.10 -9.34
C ARG A 178 -8.29 2.28 -9.28
N VAL A 179 -7.59 1.55 -8.40
CA VAL A 179 -6.13 1.63 -8.28
C VAL A 179 -5.46 1.23 -9.60
N THR A 180 -5.96 0.18 -10.25
CA THR A 180 -5.42 -0.24 -11.56
C THR A 180 -5.70 0.82 -12.63
N ALA A 181 -6.90 1.41 -12.64
CA ALA A 181 -7.25 2.46 -13.59
C ALA A 181 -6.42 3.74 -13.39
N GLU A 182 -6.15 4.15 -12.15
CA GLU A 182 -5.26 5.27 -11.82
C GLU A 182 -3.82 4.98 -12.26
N PHE A 183 -3.29 3.80 -11.96
CA PHE A 183 -1.96 3.41 -12.40
C PHE A 183 -1.81 3.42 -13.94
N GLN A 184 -2.84 2.96 -14.66
CA GLN A 184 -2.85 3.03 -16.12
C GLN A 184 -2.93 4.47 -16.63
N ARG A 185 -3.69 5.34 -15.96
CA ARG A 185 -3.78 6.76 -16.30
C ARG A 185 -2.46 7.48 -16.09
N ASP A 186 -1.78 7.24 -14.97
CA ASP A 186 -0.47 7.83 -14.68
C ASP A 186 0.58 7.37 -15.70
N ARG A 187 0.57 6.08 -16.08
CA ARG A 187 1.42 5.59 -17.16
C ARG A 187 1.11 6.24 -18.51
N ALA A 188 -0.16 6.45 -18.83
CA ALA A 188 -0.56 7.11 -20.07
C ALA A 188 -0.08 8.57 -20.10
N VAL A 189 -0.24 9.31 -19.01
CA VAL A 189 0.23 10.69 -18.85
C VAL A 189 1.76 10.75 -18.93
N ALA A 190 2.48 9.84 -18.26
CA ALA A 190 3.93 9.76 -18.35
C ALA A 190 4.42 9.45 -19.78
N ALA A 191 3.74 8.55 -20.49
CA ALA A 191 4.04 8.24 -21.89
C ALA A 191 3.77 9.44 -22.82
N GLU A 192 2.72 10.22 -22.55
CA GLU A 192 2.44 11.46 -23.28
C GLU A 192 3.50 12.54 -23.02
N HIS A 193 3.92 12.71 -21.77
CA HIS A 193 5.05 13.59 -21.42
C HIS A 193 6.36 13.17 -22.10
N GLN A 194 6.65 11.88 -22.18
CA GLN A 194 7.82 11.39 -22.92
C GLN A 194 7.71 11.66 -24.42
N ARG A 195 6.54 11.47 -25.02
CA ARG A 195 6.31 11.77 -26.44
C ARG A 195 6.48 13.24 -26.75
N THR A 196 5.91 14.12 -25.93
CA THR A 196 6.04 15.57 -26.09
C THR A 196 7.48 16.04 -25.86
N ALA A 197 8.19 15.49 -24.88
CA ALA A 197 9.62 15.75 -24.69
C ALA A 197 10.44 15.32 -25.92
N ALA A 198 10.24 14.09 -26.42
CA ALA A 198 10.93 13.59 -27.62
C ALA A 198 10.58 14.42 -28.89
N GLN A 199 9.34 14.88 -29.02
CA GLN A 199 8.95 15.80 -30.09
C GLN A 199 9.62 17.17 -29.95
N SER A 200 9.78 17.67 -28.73
CA SER A 200 10.48 18.94 -28.48
C SER A 200 11.98 18.84 -28.79
N GLU A 201 12.62 17.72 -28.46
CA GLU A 201 14.03 17.44 -28.76
C GLU A 201 14.24 17.28 -30.27
N THR A 202 13.40 16.50 -30.96
CA THR A 202 13.47 16.37 -32.42
C THR A 202 13.21 17.70 -33.12
N SER A 203 12.24 18.48 -32.66
CA SER A 203 11.98 19.84 -33.20
C SER A 203 13.14 20.80 -32.92
N ALA A 204 13.80 20.70 -31.76
CA ALA A 204 15.01 21.46 -31.46
C ALA A 204 16.19 21.03 -32.33
N ALA A 205 16.37 19.73 -32.57
CA ALA A 205 17.40 19.19 -33.45
C ALA A 205 17.18 19.63 -34.91
N VAL A 206 15.94 19.55 -35.42
CA VAL A 206 15.60 20.05 -36.76
C VAL A 206 15.87 21.55 -36.86
N ARG A 207 15.46 22.35 -35.86
CA ARG A 207 15.80 23.79 -35.83
C ARG A 207 17.31 24.04 -35.83
N GLY A 208 18.07 23.30 -35.03
CA GLY A 208 19.53 23.35 -35.01
C GLY A 208 20.16 23.01 -36.36
N MET A 209 19.66 21.97 -37.04
CA MET A 209 20.10 21.60 -38.39
C MET A 209 19.79 22.69 -39.41
N THR A 210 18.58 23.26 -39.39
CA THR A 210 18.21 24.36 -40.30
C THR A 210 19.04 25.61 -40.05
N GLN A 211 19.33 25.94 -38.78
CA GLN A 211 20.18 27.08 -38.44
C GLN A 211 21.63 26.85 -38.91
N ALA A 212 22.18 25.66 -38.66
CA ALA A 212 23.52 25.31 -39.13
C ALA A 212 23.63 25.34 -40.66
N GLU A 213 22.59 24.91 -41.39
CA GLU A 213 22.55 25.01 -42.85
C GLU A 213 22.48 26.46 -43.32
N ASN A 214 21.67 27.31 -42.68
CA ASN A 214 21.60 28.74 -42.97
C ASN A 214 22.93 29.46 -42.69
N ASP A 215 23.57 29.17 -41.56
CA ASP A 215 24.87 29.73 -41.18
C ASP A 215 25.95 29.29 -42.18
N ARG A 216 25.92 28.02 -42.61
CA ARG A 216 26.81 27.51 -43.65
C ARG A 216 26.61 28.24 -44.98
N ARG A 217 25.36 28.43 -45.42
CA ARG A 217 25.04 29.19 -46.64
C ARG A 217 25.51 30.65 -46.52
N ALA A 218 25.33 31.28 -45.36
CA ALA A 218 25.80 32.63 -45.09
C ALA A 218 27.33 32.73 -45.12
N ALA A 219 28.04 31.76 -44.53
CA ALA A 219 29.50 31.68 -44.55
C ALA A 219 30.03 31.47 -45.98
N GLU A 220 29.39 30.61 -46.77
CA GLU A 220 29.73 30.41 -48.19
C GLU A 220 29.50 31.70 -49.02
N ALA A 221 28.39 32.40 -48.79
CA ALA A 221 28.12 33.68 -49.44
C ALA A 221 29.14 34.77 -49.03
N ALA A 222 29.52 34.82 -47.74
CA ALA A 222 30.56 35.73 -47.25
C ALA A 222 31.93 35.41 -47.86
N ARG A 223 32.29 34.13 -47.98
CA ARG A 223 33.51 33.69 -48.67
C ARG A 223 33.50 34.10 -50.14
N ARG A 224 32.39 33.90 -50.86
CA ARG A 224 32.26 34.35 -52.26
C ARG A 224 32.40 35.86 -52.41
N ARG A 225 31.81 36.65 -51.50
CA ARG A 225 31.99 38.12 -51.50
C ARG A 225 33.44 38.52 -51.22
N ALA A 226 34.09 37.85 -50.27
CA ALA A 226 35.50 38.10 -49.97
C ALA A 226 36.42 37.73 -51.15
N GLN A 227 36.12 36.64 -51.86
CA GLN A 227 36.82 36.29 -53.10
C GLN A 227 36.59 37.32 -54.20
N GLY A 228 35.35 37.75 -54.45
CA GLY A 228 35.08 38.80 -55.44
C GLY A 228 35.80 40.12 -55.13
N LEU A 229 35.88 40.51 -53.85
CA LEU A 229 36.65 41.67 -53.42
C LEU A 229 38.17 41.46 -53.54
N ALA A 230 38.67 40.24 -53.39
CA ALA A 230 40.07 39.92 -53.59
C ALA A 230 40.41 39.98 -55.09
N ASP A 231 39.58 39.37 -55.95
CA ASP A 231 39.74 39.41 -57.40
C ASP A 231 39.69 40.85 -57.94
N GLU A 232 38.76 41.68 -57.44
CA GLU A 232 38.68 43.11 -57.77
C GLU A 232 39.94 43.88 -57.34
N LYS A 233 40.48 43.58 -56.15
CA LYS A 233 41.73 44.17 -55.68
C LYS A 233 42.92 43.72 -56.50
N ASP A 234 42.98 42.44 -56.89
CA ASP A 234 44.06 41.90 -57.71
C ASP A 234 44.05 42.53 -59.11
N LEU A 235 42.87 42.71 -59.72
CA LEU A 235 42.69 43.49 -60.95
C LEU A 235 43.18 44.94 -60.77
N THR A 236 42.80 45.60 -59.68
CA THR A 236 43.23 46.98 -59.39
C THR A 236 44.75 47.07 -59.19
N ILE A 237 45.35 46.09 -58.51
CA ILE A 237 46.80 46.00 -58.31
C ILE A 237 47.50 45.79 -59.65
N GLN A 238 46.96 44.92 -60.50
CA GLN A 238 47.51 44.65 -61.83
C GLN A 238 47.45 45.90 -62.72
N GLU A 239 46.32 46.60 -62.77
CA GLU A 239 46.20 47.87 -63.50
C GLU A 239 47.19 48.92 -63.00
N LYS A 240 47.35 49.04 -61.68
CA LYS A 240 48.33 49.97 -61.08
C LYS A 240 49.77 49.58 -61.39
N ASN A 241 50.10 48.28 -61.40
CA ASN A 241 51.44 47.81 -61.76
C ASN A 241 51.75 48.09 -63.24
N ASP A 242 50.78 47.89 -64.13
CA ASP A 242 50.93 48.19 -65.56
C ASP A 242 51.12 49.71 -65.80
N LEU A 243 50.40 50.55 -65.05
CA LEU A 243 50.62 51.99 -65.05
C LEU A 243 52.00 52.36 -64.52
N LEU A 244 52.43 51.74 -63.43
CA LEU A 244 53.74 51.99 -62.82
C LEU A 244 54.88 51.60 -63.76
N GLU A 245 54.77 50.49 -64.48
CA GLU A 245 55.78 50.08 -65.48
C GLU A 245 55.79 51.02 -66.69
N LYS A 246 54.64 51.59 -67.10
CA LYS A 246 54.59 52.65 -68.13
C LYS A 246 55.29 53.93 -67.66
N GLU A 247 54.99 54.40 -66.45
CA GLU A 247 55.63 55.59 -65.88
C GLU A 247 57.14 55.39 -65.70
N LYS A 248 57.56 54.21 -65.27
CA LYS A 248 58.98 53.84 -65.15
C LYS A 248 59.68 53.81 -66.51
N ALA A 249 59.02 53.33 -67.56
CA ALA A 249 59.55 53.37 -68.92
C ALA A 249 59.70 54.81 -69.45
N GLU A 250 58.74 55.69 -69.17
CA GLU A 250 58.85 57.13 -69.47
C GLU A 250 59.97 57.80 -68.69
N ALA A 251 60.08 57.52 -67.38
CA ALA A 251 61.16 58.04 -66.55
C ALA A 251 62.55 57.59 -67.06
N LEU A 252 62.67 56.34 -67.53
CA LEU A 252 63.90 55.84 -68.15
C LEU A 252 64.24 56.59 -69.44
N ARG A 253 63.25 56.87 -70.30
CA ARG A 253 63.43 57.65 -71.53
C ARG A 253 63.91 59.07 -71.21
N ASN A 254 63.23 59.74 -70.29
CA ASN A 254 63.60 61.08 -69.84
C ASN A 254 65.02 61.10 -69.23
N ALA A 255 65.39 60.08 -68.45
CA ALA A 255 66.73 59.96 -67.90
C ALA A 255 67.80 59.72 -68.99
N THR A 256 67.49 58.94 -70.03
CA THR A 256 68.41 58.76 -71.16
C THR A 256 68.58 60.03 -71.99
N GLU A 257 67.51 60.79 -72.21
CA GLU A 257 67.56 62.09 -72.88
C GLU A 257 68.35 63.12 -72.07
N ALA A 258 68.12 63.18 -70.75
CA ALA A 258 68.87 64.04 -69.84
C ALA A 258 70.37 63.70 -69.84
N ARG A 259 70.73 62.40 -69.85
CA ARG A 259 72.14 61.98 -69.98
C ARG A 259 72.75 62.35 -71.32
N ALA A 260 72.00 62.29 -72.42
CA ALA A 260 72.47 62.75 -73.73
C ALA A 260 72.73 64.26 -73.74
N ALA A 261 71.80 65.05 -73.19
CA ALA A 261 71.93 66.50 -73.05
C ALA A 261 73.11 66.89 -72.14
N GLN A 262 73.33 66.16 -71.04
CA GLN A 262 74.47 66.40 -70.15
C GLN A 262 75.81 66.13 -70.85
N LYS A 263 75.87 65.08 -71.68
CA LYS A 263 77.07 64.74 -72.47
C LYS A 263 77.36 65.77 -73.56
N GLU A 264 76.33 66.39 -74.14
CA GLU A 264 76.48 67.54 -75.05
C GLU A 264 76.94 68.80 -74.32
N ALA A 265 76.40 69.09 -73.14
CA ALA A 265 76.82 70.22 -72.32
C ALA A 265 78.29 70.12 -71.87
N GLU A 266 78.77 68.92 -71.53
CA GLU A 266 80.18 68.66 -71.23
C GLU A 266 81.10 68.89 -72.43
N ARG A 267 80.68 68.48 -73.64
CA ARG A 267 81.43 68.77 -74.87
C ARG A 267 81.50 70.27 -75.14
N ALA A 268 80.38 70.97 -75.01
CA ALA A 268 80.31 72.42 -75.20
C ALA A 268 81.19 73.19 -74.18
N THR A 269 81.26 72.73 -72.93
CA THR A 269 82.14 73.34 -71.91
C THR A 269 83.62 73.03 -72.15
N GLN A 270 83.97 71.83 -72.64
CA GLN A 270 85.35 71.53 -73.04
C GLN A 270 85.80 72.36 -74.24
N ASP A 271 84.93 72.55 -75.24
CA ASP A 271 85.21 73.40 -76.40
C ASP A 271 85.33 74.87 -75.99
N ALA A 272 84.47 75.36 -75.09
CA ALA A 272 84.59 76.71 -74.52
C ALA A 272 85.92 76.92 -73.76
N LYS A 273 86.40 75.90 -73.03
CA LYS A 273 87.71 75.93 -72.35
C LYS A 273 88.87 76.05 -73.34
N ARG A 274 88.85 75.28 -74.43
CA ARG A 274 89.88 75.38 -75.50
C ARG A 274 89.88 76.75 -76.17
N ILE A 275 88.70 77.35 -76.37
CA ILE A 275 88.58 78.70 -76.94
C ILE A 275 89.12 79.75 -75.96
N ALA A 276 88.82 79.62 -74.66
CA ALA A 276 89.33 80.50 -73.62
C ALA A 276 90.86 80.45 -73.49
N GLU A 277 91.47 79.26 -73.52
CA GLU A 277 92.94 79.10 -73.53
C GLU A 277 93.59 79.76 -74.75
N LYS A 278 92.99 79.60 -75.95
CA LYS A 278 93.45 80.28 -77.17
C LYS A 278 93.38 81.81 -77.04
N LEU A 279 92.31 82.33 -76.45
CA LEU A 279 92.13 83.76 -76.24
C LEU A 279 93.13 84.31 -75.21
N GLU A 280 93.46 83.56 -74.16
CA GLU A 280 94.46 83.97 -73.17
C GLU A 280 95.87 84.03 -73.78
N LEU A 281 96.20 83.10 -74.68
CA LEU A 281 97.47 83.10 -75.40
C LEU A 281 97.60 84.34 -76.31
N ASN A 282 96.53 84.66 -77.06
CA ASN A 282 96.48 85.85 -77.91
C ASN A 282 96.54 87.14 -77.09
N ARG A 283 95.91 87.19 -75.91
CA ARG A 283 95.98 88.35 -75.02
C ARG A 283 97.42 88.59 -74.54
N LYS A 284 98.16 87.54 -74.16
CA LYS A 284 99.56 87.65 -73.76
C LYS A 284 100.45 88.14 -74.90
N GLU A 285 100.23 87.69 -76.14
CA GLU A 285 100.92 88.25 -77.32
C GLU A 285 100.61 89.73 -77.55
N LEU A 286 99.36 90.15 -77.34
CA LEU A 286 98.95 91.55 -77.48
C LEU A 286 99.55 92.45 -76.41
N GLU A 287 99.62 91.99 -75.15
CA GLU A 287 100.24 92.76 -74.05
C GLU A 287 101.75 92.96 -74.29
N VAL A 288 102.46 91.98 -74.86
CA VAL A 288 103.87 92.13 -75.26
C VAL A 288 104.02 93.15 -76.39
N LYS A 289 103.15 93.13 -77.39
CA LYS A 289 103.15 94.12 -78.48
C LYS A 289 102.84 95.53 -77.98
N LEU A 290 101.89 95.68 -77.07
CA LEU A 290 101.51 96.98 -76.51
C LEU A 290 102.61 97.58 -75.61
N ALA A 291 103.35 96.74 -74.90
CA ALA A 291 104.49 97.16 -74.09
C ALA A 291 105.69 97.63 -74.94
N ALA A 292 105.91 97.01 -76.10
CA ALA A 292 106.91 97.46 -77.08
C ALA A 292 106.52 98.82 -77.70
N GLU A 293 105.23 99.03 -77.99
CA GLU A 293 104.73 100.28 -78.58
C GLU A 293 104.77 101.45 -77.57
N LYS A 294 104.45 101.21 -76.29
CA LYS A 294 104.56 102.23 -75.23
C LYS A 294 106.01 102.66 -74.97
N LYS A 295 106.97 101.73 -75.03
CA LYS A 295 108.41 102.06 -74.92
C LYS A 295 108.90 102.97 -76.05
N LEU A 296 108.47 102.70 -77.29
CA LEU A 296 108.79 103.55 -78.45
C LEU A 296 108.17 104.95 -78.33
N ARG A 297 106.97 105.07 -77.74
CA ARG A 297 106.27 106.35 -77.56
C ARG A 297 106.86 107.21 -76.45
N GLU A 298 107.33 106.62 -75.34
CA GLU A 298 108.01 107.35 -74.25
C GLU A 298 109.42 107.84 -74.63
N GLU A 299 110.15 107.11 -75.49
CA GLU A 299 111.46 107.56 -76.01
C GLU A 299 111.32 108.73 -77.01
N ALA A 300 110.24 108.76 -77.80
CA ALA A 300 109.93 109.87 -78.69
C ALA A 300 109.54 111.16 -77.93
N GLU A 301 108.77 111.03 -76.84
CA GLU A 301 108.35 112.18 -76.03
C GLU A 301 109.49 112.80 -75.20
N LYS A 302 110.48 112.01 -74.77
CA LYS A 302 111.70 112.50 -74.10
C LYS A 302 112.66 113.24 -75.03
N ARG A 303 112.71 112.90 -76.33
CA ARG A 303 113.53 113.63 -77.33
C ARG A 303 112.91 114.95 -77.78
N GLY A 304 111.58 115.08 -77.76
CA GLY A 304 110.90 116.34 -78.09
C GLY A 304 110.93 117.41 -76.99
N LYS A 305 110.92 117.00 -75.71
CA LYS A 305 110.88 117.91 -74.54
C LYS A 305 112.25 118.41 -74.07
N GLY A 306 113.35 118.02 -74.73
CA GLY A 306 114.72 118.49 -74.44
C GLY A 306 115.19 119.73 -75.21
N LEU A 307 114.55 120.06 -76.35
CA LEU A 307 114.99 121.19 -77.21
C LEU A 307 114.31 122.53 -76.90
N SER A 308 113.45 122.58 -75.87
CA SER A 308 112.75 123.82 -75.43
C SER A 308 113.30 124.38 -74.11
N LYS A 309 114.53 123.97 -73.71
CA LYS A 309 115.15 124.38 -72.43
C LYS A 309 116.62 124.82 -72.52
N GLU A 310 117.02 125.35 -73.67
CA GLU A 310 118.07 126.38 -73.82
C GLU A 310 117.37 127.55 -74.55
N LEU A 311 117.06 128.72 -73.95
CA LEU A 311 117.97 129.76 -73.44
C LEU A 311 119.06 130.06 -74.49
N LYS A 312 118.92 131.21 -75.16
CA LYS A 312 119.69 132.44 -74.85
C LYS A 312 121.17 132.30 -75.18
#